data_AF-A0A662THV7-F1
#
_entry.id   AF-A0A662THV7-F1
#
_cell.length_a   1.000
_cell.length_b   1.000
_cell.length_c   1.000
_cell.angle_alpha   90.00
_cell.angle_beta   90.00
_cell.angle_gamma   90.00
#
_symmetry.space_group_name_H-M   'P 1'
#
loop_
_entity.id
_entity.type
_entity.pdbx_description
1 polymer ?
#
loop_
_entity_poly.entity_id
_entity_poly.type
_entity_poly.pdbx_seq_one_letter_code
_entity_poly.pdbx_strand_id
1 'polypeptide(L)'
;MRRIPAIILAAVVMAAVIHFNSGRAYTSTGKICVFEDVTDFVGLAGVTGSRFAWGDYDGDGNQDLLIDGWKLYRNTGPPDYEFEYVSEEAGLLPGSVGGVFADIDNDGDL
;
A
#
# COMPACT_ATOMS: atom_id res chain seq x y z
N MET A 1 12.29 2.15 -23.00
CA MET A 1 12.67 2.64 -21.66
C MET A 1 11.51 3.44 -21.09
N ARG A 2 10.71 2.84 -20.19
CA ARG A 2 9.74 3.58 -19.37
C ARG A 2 10.48 4.01 -18.10
N ARG A 3 10.24 5.25 -17.65
CA ARG A 3 10.81 5.80 -16.41
C ARG A 3 9.74 5.73 -15.33
N ILE A 4 10.08 5.20 -14.16
CA ILE A 4 9.23 5.23 -12.96
C ILE A 4 9.97 6.08 -11.93
N PRO A 5 9.43 7.24 -11.52
CA PRO A 5 9.83 7.94 -10.31
C PRO A 5 8.74 7.78 -9.21
N ALA A 6 9.19 7.54 -7.99
CA ALA A 6 8.34 7.22 -6.84
C ALA A 6 7.38 8.35 -6.42
N ILE A 7 6.27 7.96 -5.79
CA ILE A 7 5.84 8.32 -4.42
C ILE A 7 4.45 7.69 -4.23
N ILE A 8 4.30 6.88 -3.18
CA ILE A 8 3.02 6.32 -2.74
C ILE A 8 2.61 7.04 -1.45
N LEU A 9 1.41 7.63 -1.43
CA LEU A 9 0.79 8.08 -0.18
C LEU A 9 -0.75 7.92 -0.22
N ALA A 10 -1.20 6.99 0.62
CA ALA A 10 -2.56 6.66 1.08
C ALA A 10 -3.79 7.39 0.49
N ALA A 11 -4.71 6.60 -0.08
CA ALA A 11 -6.11 6.55 0.36
C ALA A 11 -6.78 5.22 -0.04
N VAL A 12 -7.42 4.56 0.94
CA VAL A 12 -8.41 3.44 0.84
C VAL A 12 -8.50 2.72 -0.53
N VAL A 13 -7.80 1.57 -0.66
CA VAL A 13 -7.88 0.65 -1.81
C VAL A 13 -7.71 1.33 -3.18
N MET A 14 -6.91 2.39 -3.24
CA MET A 14 -6.35 2.93 -4.47
C MET A 14 -4.84 3.06 -4.24
N ALA A 15 -4.04 2.20 -4.86
CA ALA A 15 -2.59 2.28 -4.82
C ALA A 15 -2.14 3.56 -5.55
N ALA A 16 -1.97 4.64 -4.79
CA ALA A 16 -1.78 5.98 -5.31
C ALA A 16 -0.34 6.21 -5.81
N VAL A 17 -0.05 5.83 -7.05
CA VAL A 17 1.17 6.27 -7.74
C VAL A 17 0.98 7.72 -8.21
N ILE A 18 1.71 8.67 -7.60
CA ILE A 18 1.63 10.09 -7.98
C ILE A 18 2.45 10.35 -9.27
N HIS A 19 1.86 10.03 -10.42
CA HIS A 19 2.44 10.33 -11.73
C HIS A 19 2.21 11.80 -12.12
N PHE A 20 3.28 12.62 -12.11
CA PHE A 20 3.28 13.97 -12.70
C PHE A 20 3.29 13.95 -14.23
N ASN A 21 2.18 13.53 -14.85
CA ASN A 21 2.07 13.46 -16.30
C ASN A 21 1.58 14.80 -16.89
N SER A 22 2.31 15.33 -17.88
CA SER A 22 2.07 16.68 -18.42
C SER A 22 0.92 16.71 -19.44
N GLY A 23 -0.33 16.69 -18.95
CA GLY A 23 -1.53 16.66 -19.81
C GLY A 23 -2.80 17.23 -19.16
N ARG A 24 -2.93 18.58 -19.15
CA ARG A 24 -4.13 19.47 -19.03
C ARG A 24 -5.47 18.90 -18.43
N ALA A 25 -6.27 19.60 -17.63
CA ALA A 25 -6.19 20.77 -16.71
C ALA A 25 -7.55 20.78 -15.91
N TYR A 26 -7.81 21.43 -14.77
CA TYR A 26 -7.17 22.53 -14.00
C TYR A 26 -7.55 22.43 -12.50
N THR A 27 -6.75 23.02 -11.60
CA THR A 27 -7.21 23.68 -10.35
C THR A 27 -6.44 25.01 -10.21
N SER A 28 -6.82 25.89 -9.26
CA SER A 28 -6.32 27.28 -9.17
C SER A 28 -4.82 27.46 -8.88
N THR A 29 -4.07 26.37 -8.65
CA THR A 29 -2.60 26.37 -8.46
C THR A 29 -1.84 25.60 -9.56
N GLY A 30 -2.52 25.11 -10.60
CA GLY A 30 -1.87 24.69 -11.85
C GLY A 30 -1.23 23.30 -11.89
N LYS A 31 -1.41 22.45 -10.87
CA LYS A 31 -1.09 21.01 -10.94
C LYS A 31 -2.36 20.18 -10.73
N ILE A 32 -2.69 19.32 -11.70
CA ILE A 32 -3.56 18.16 -11.44
C ILE A 32 -2.67 17.04 -10.90
N CYS A 33 -3.12 16.37 -9.84
CA CYS A 33 -2.68 15.01 -9.55
C CYS A 33 -3.70 14.07 -10.20
N VAL A 34 -3.24 13.24 -11.13
CA VAL A 34 -4.04 12.11 -11.64
C VAL A 34 -3.71 10.87 -10.81
N PHE A 35 -4.72 10.09 -10.51
CA PHE A 35 -4.55 8.77 -9.87
C PHE A 35 -4.68 7.71 -10.96
N GLU A 36 -3.83 6.70 -10.89
CA GLU A 36 -3.84 5.52 -11.74
C GLU A 36 -4.28 4.33 -10.88
N ASP A 37 -5.20 3.50 -11.37
CA ASP A 37 -5.52 2.23 -10.72
C ASP A 37 -4.45 1.21 -11.11
N VAL A 38 -3.64 0.82 -10.14
CA VAL A 38 -2.57 -0.19 -10.30
C VAL A 38 -2.87 -1.48 -9.52
N THR A 39 -4.13 -1.69 -9.07
CA THR A 39 -4.51 -2.82 -8.20
C THR A 39 -4.12 -4.19 -8.77
N ASP A 40 -4.31 -4.38 -10.08
CA ASP A 40 -3.91 -5.60 -10.81
C ASP A 40 -2.38 -5.70 -10.97
N PHE A 41 -1.72 -4.57 -11.26
CA PHE A 41 -0.27 -4.49 -11.44
C PHE A 41 0.51 -4.84 -10.17
N VAL A 42 0.02 -4.45 -8.99
CA VAL A 42 0.68 -4.72 -7.70
C VAL A 42 0.26 -6.04 -7.05
N GLY A 43 -0.45 -6.93 -7.77
CA GLY A 43 -0.84 -8.25 -7.28
C GLY A 43 -2.08 -8.31 -6.37
N LEU A 44 -2.81 -7.21 -6.21
CA LEU A 44 -4.00 -7.12 -5.35
C LEU A 44 -5.33 -7.40 -6.09
N ALA A 45 -5.28 -7.93 -7.31
CA ALA A 45 -6.48 -8.27 -8.10
C ALA A 45 -7.41 -9.24 -7.35
N GLY A 46 -8.67 -8.85 -7.16
CA GLY A 46 -9.67 -9.67 -6.47
C GLY A 46 -9.52 -9.74 -4.94
N VAL A 47 -8.50 -9.09 -4.37
CA VAL A 47 -8.36 -8.92 -2.92
C VAL A 47 -9.50 -8.02 -2.42
N THR A 48 -10.19 -8.45 -1.37
CA THR A 48 -11.34 -7.75 -0.79
C THR A 48 -11.24 -7.69 0.72
N GLY A 49 -11.90 -6.70 1.32
CA GLY A 49 -12.01 -6.57 2.77
C GLY A 49 -12.88 -5.40 3.20
N SER A 50 -13.11 -5.31 4.51
CA SER A 50 -13.95 -4.31 5.15
C SER A 50 -13.16 -3.33 6.03
N ARG A 51 -11.98 -3.74 6.53
CA ARG A 51 -11.07 -2.91 7.33
C ARG A 51 -9.65 -3.03 6.80
N PHE A 52 -8.91 -1.94 6.85
CA PHE A 52 -7.58 -1.80 6.27
C PHE A 52 -6.69 -1.01 7.23
N ALA A 53 -5.45 -1.44 7.42
CA ALA A 53 -4.40 -0.71 8.13
C ALA A 53 -3.09 -0.78 7.32
N TRP A 54 -2.27 0.26 7.43
CA TRP A 54 -0.92 0.33 6.86
C TRP A 54 0.11 0.34 7.99
N GLY A 55 1.25 -0.30 7.74
CA GLY A 55 2.42 -0.36 8.61
C GLY A 55 3.56 -1.10 7.88
N ASP A 56 4.80 -0.85 8.27
CA ASP A 56 6.03 -1.51 7.82
C ASP A 56 6.29 -2.71 8.74
N TYR A 57 5.79 -3.89 8.34
CA TYR A 57 5.75 -5.08 9.20
C TYR A 57 7.13 -5.75 9.39
N ASP A 58 8.04 -5.62 8.43
CA ASP A 58 9.39 -6.22 8.51
C ASP A 58 10.56 -5.20 8.56
N GLY A 59 10.24 -3.91 8.72
CA GLY A 59 11.21 -2.84 8.97
C GLY A 59 12.04 -2.47 7.74
N ASP A 60 11.53 -2.72 6.53
CA ASP A 60 12.25 -2.54 5.27
C ASP A 60 12.07 -1.14 4.66
N GLY A 61 11.18 -0.32 5.24
CA GLY A 61 10.85 1.03 4.81
C GLY A 61 9.68 1.12 3.83
N ASN A 62 9.09 -0.01 3.43
CA ASN A 62 7.90 -0.08 2.59
C ASN A 62 6.64 -0.25 3.47
N GLN A 63 5.52 0.33 3.05
CA GLN A 63 4.27 0.21 3.80
C GLN A 63 3.47 -0.99 3.30
N ASP A 64 3.18 -1.90 4.21
CA ASP A 64 2.43 -3.15 4.06
C ASP A 64 0.95 -2.96 4.38
N LEU A 65 0.12 -3.88 3.90
CA LEU A 65 -1.32 -3.77 3.96
C LEU A 65 -1.94 -4.92 4.77
N LEU A 66 -2.49 -4.59 5.94
CA LEU A 66 -3.29 -5.51 6.76
C LEU A 66 -4.78 -5.33 6.47
N ILE A 67 -5.44 -6.40 6.02
CA ILE A 67 -6.85 -6.43 5.64
C ILE A 67 -7.65 -7.33 6.58
N ASP A 68 -8.77 -6.81 7.09
CA ASP A 68 -9.66 -7.42 8.09
C ASP A 68 -8.94 -7.94 9.35
N GLY A 69 -7.73 -7.46 9.63
CA GLY A 69 -6.94 -7.84 10.80
C GLY A 69 -6.33 -9.24 10.76
N TRP A 70 -6.28 -9.90 9.60
CA TRP A 70 -5.61 -11.21 9.45
C TRP A 70 -4.98 -11.48 8.07
N LYS A 71 -5.37 -10.76 7.01
CA LYS A 71 -4.72 -10.86 5.70
C LYS A 71 -3.65 -9.79 5.59
N LEU A 72 -2.42 -10.12 5.97
CA LEU A 72 -1.25 -9.28 5.76
C LEU A 72 -0.66 -9.51 4.37
N TYR A 73 -0.44 -8.40 3.66
CA TYR A 73 0.27 -8.35 2.40
C TYR A 73 1.51 -7.45 2.53
N ARG A 74 2.71 -8.02 2.36
CA ARG A 74 3.96 -7.27 2.36
C ARG A 74 4.22 -6.64 1.00
N ASN A 75 4.60 -5.37 1.00
CA ASN A 75 5.01 -4.58 -0.14
C ASN A 75 6.51 -4.77 -0.40
N THR A 76 6.84 -5.46 -1.49
CA THR A 76 8.24 -5.76 -1.89
C THR A 76 9.08 -4.54 -2.28
N GLY A 77 8.49 -3.35 -2.30
CA GLY A 77 9.19 -2.10 -2.55
C GLY A 77 9.63 -1.87 -4.00
N PRO A 78 10.54 -0.91 -4.25
CA PRO A 78 10.96 -0.56 -5.61
C PRO A 78 11.69 -1.71 -6.32
N PRO A 79 11.48 -1.90 -7.64
CA PRO A 79 10.80 -0.98 -8.54
C PRO A 79 9.30 -1.25 -8.75
N ASP A 80 8.82 -2.45 -8.41
CA ASP A 80 7.52 -2.96 -8.85
C ASP A 80 6.41 -2.85 -7.77
N TYR A 81 6.79 -2.78 -6.49
CA TYR A 81 5.88 -2.65 -5.32
C TYR A 81 4.79 -3.73 -5.29
N GLU A 82 5.15 -4.98 -5.59
CA GLU A 82 4.23 -6.12 -5.54
C GLU A 82 3.85 -6.44 -4.09
N PHE A 83 2.59 -6.78 -3.85
CA PHE A 83 2.05 -7.17 -2.55
C PHE A 83 1.98 -8.70 -2.39
N GLU A 84 2.91 -9.26 -1.63
CA GLU A 84 3.00 -10.68 -1.30
C GLU A 84 2.14 -11.01 -0.08
N TYR A 85 1.26 -12.02 -0.18
CA TYR A 85 0.50 -12.51 0.97
C TYR A 85 1.40 -13.30 1.92
N VAL A 86 1.60 -12.80 3.15
CA VAL A 86 2.56 -13.34 4.15
C VAL A 86 1.90 -13.65 5.50
N SER A 87 0.60 -13.94 5.50
CA SER A 87 -0.18 -14.04 6.74
C SER A 87 0.13 -15.29 7.55
N GLU A 88 0.48 -16.41 6.91
CA GLU A 88 0.83 -17.65 7.61
C GLU A 88 2.21 -17.53 8.27
N GLU A 89 3.14 -16.88 7.57
CA GLU A 89 4.49 -16.53 8.01
C GLU A 89 4.47 -15.57 9.20
N ALA A 90 3.57 -14.57 9.17
CA ALA A 90 3.31 -13.64 10.27
C ALA A 90 2.48 -14.24 11.43
N GLY A 91 2.07 -15.51 11.32
CA GLY A 91 1.26 -16.19 12.35
C GLY A 91 -0.18 -15.67 12.50
N LEU A 92 -0.70 -14.95 11.51
CA LEU A 92 -2.05 -14.40 11.51
C LEU A 92 -3.07 -15.45 11.08
N LEU A 93 -4.05 -15.70 11.94
CA LEU A 93 -5.09 -16.70 11.69
C LEU A 93 -6.41 -16.05 11.22
N PRO A 94 -7.15 -16.69 10.28
CA PRO A 94 -8.47 -16.22 9.88
C PRO A 94 -9.45 -16.13 11.06
N GLY A 95 -10.33 -15.13 11.02
CA GLY A 95 -11.37 -14.92 12.03
C GLY A 95 -11.21 -13.65 12.86
N SER A 96 -10.08 -12.94 12.73
CA SER A 96 -10.07 -11.51 13.04
C SER A 96 -11.01 -10.75 12.10
N VAL A 97 -11.45 -9.59 12.56
CA VAL A 97 -12.29 -8.65 11.78
C VAL A 97 -11.66 -7.26 11.69
N GLY A 98 -10.53 -7.02 12.33
CA GLY A 98 -9.80 -5.75 12.28
C GLY A 98 -8.51 -5.81 13.07
N GLY A 99 -7.55 -4.98 12.68
CA GLY A 99 -6.25 -4.85 13.33
C GLY A 99 -5.70 -3.45 13.07
N VAL A 100 -4.66 -3.09 13.82
CA VAL A 100 -3.89 -1.86 13.66
C VAL A 100 -2.42 -2.21 13.84
N PHE A 101 -1.55 -1.49 13.14
CA PHE A 101 -0.12 -1.46 13.44
C PHE A 101 0.16 -0.52 14.61
N ALA A 102 1.19 -0.84 15.39
CA ALA A 102 1.60 -0.07 16.54
C ALA A 102 3.03 -0.45 16.94
N ASP A 103 3.95 0.49 16.75
CA ASP A 103 5.23 0.55 17.47
C ASP A 103 4.94 0.57 18.98
N ILE A 104 5.30 -0.52 19.68
CA ILE A 104 4.98 -0.74 21.10
C ILE A 104 6.20 -0.52 22.01
N ASP A 105 7.41 -0.80 21.52
CA ASP A 105 8.67 -0.61 22.25
C ASP A 105 9.47 0.65 21.84
N ASN A 106 8.95 1.43 20.89
CA ASN A 106 9.44 2.74 20.47
C ASN A 106 10.86 2.65 19.87
N ASP A 107 11.09 1.68 19.00
CA ASP A 107 12.38 1.48 18.33
C ASP A 107 12.46 2.17 16.95
N GLY A 108 11.30 2.40 16.32
CA GLY A 108 11.15 3.16 15.08
C GLY A 108 10.79 2.34 13.84
N ASP A 109 10.59 1.03 13.95
CA ASP A 109 9.67 0.29 13.05
C ASP A 109 8.19 0.60 13.39
N LEU A 110 7.22 0.20 12.54
CA LEU A 110 5.78 0.53 12.74
C LEU A 110 4.77 -0.35 11.99
#